data_AF-A0A6V7KZS4-F1
#
_entry.id   AF-A0A6V7KZS4-F1
#
_cell.length_a   1.000
_cell.length_b   1.000
_cell.length_c   1.000
_cell.angle_alpha   90.00
_cell.angle_beta   90.00
_cell.angle_gamma   90.00
#
_symmetry.space_group_name_H-M   'P 1'
#
loop_
_entity.id
_entity.type
_entity.pdbx_description
1 polymer ?
#
loop_
_entity_poly.entity_id
_entity_poly.type
_entity_poly.pdbx_seq_one_letter_code
_entity_poly.pdbx_strand_id
1 'polypeptide(L)'
;FCKLYLVKFCPHDLFVNTRADLGACVHVHDDEARELFEKAPYSYKKQQYEDEFIRFCQSMLSEVERKIVKGKQRLALIGKTEA
;
A
#
# COMPACT_ATOMS: atom_id res chain seq x y z
N PHE A 1 -10.78 -10.50 8.95
CA PHE A 1 -9.96 -10.74 7.76
C PHE A 1 -9.45 -9.42 7.18
N CYS A 2 -8.20 -9.38 6.73
CA CYS A 2 -7.60 -8.21 6.09
C CYS A 2 -8.09 -8.12 4.65
N LYS A 3 -8.84 -7.07 4.32
CA LYS A 3 -9.39 -6.88 2.97
C LYS A 3 -8.30 -6.73 1.91
N LEU A 4 -7.22 -6.01 2.23
CA LEU A 4 -6.10 -5.81 1.31
C LEU A 4 -5.42 -7.14 0.96
N TYR A 5 -5.23 -8.00 1.97
CA TYR A 5 -4.71 -9.35 1.81
C TYR A 5 -5.64 -10.24 0.96
N LEU A 6 -6.95 -10.19 1.22
CA LEU A 6 -7.94 -10.92 0.43
C LEU A 6 -7.92 -10.52 -1.05
N VAL A 7 -7.71 -9.23 -1.35
CA VAL A 7 -7.67 -8.74 -2.73
C VAL A 7 -6.39 -9.15 -3.43
N LYS A 8 -5.21 -8.80 -2.87
CA LYS A 8 -3.90 -9.20 -3.43
C LYS A 8 -2.81 -9.33 -2.38
N PHE A 9 -2.52 -8.27 -1.62
CA PHE A 9 -1.45 -8.25 -0.62
C PHE A 9 -1.77 -7.27 0.51
N CYS A 10 -1.20 -7.52 1.70
CA CYS A 10 -1.22 -6.55 2.79
C CYS A 10 0.11 -5.79 2.84
N PRO A 11 0.09 -4.44 2.87
CA PRO A 11 1.31 -3.63 2.98
C PRO A 11 2.08 -3.86 4.30
N HIS A 12 1.39 -4.28 5.37
CA HIS A 12 2.02 -4.61 6.65
C HIS A 12 3.00 -5.77 6.49
N ASP A 13 2.68 -6.76 5.64
CA ASP A 13 3.58 -7.89 5.37
C ASP A 13 4.64 -7.54 4.31
N LEU A 14 4.31 -6.64 3.38
CA LEU A 14 5.18 -6.29 2.26
C LEU A 14 6.40 -5.46 2.70
N PHE A 15 6.23 -4.60 3.71
CA PHE A 15 7.24 -3.62 4.12
C PHE A 15 7.88 -3.92 5.49
N VAL A 16 7.75 -5.14 6.00
CA VAL A 16 8.39 -5.58 7.25
C VAL A 16 9.91 -5.36 7.16
N ASN A 17 10.51 -4.83 8.22
CA ASN A 17 11.94 -4.52 8.30
C ASN A 17 12.42 -3.46 7.29
N THR A 18 11.52 -2.63 6.76
CA THR A 18 11.89 -1.49 5.91
C THR A 18 11.63 -0.16 6.62
N ARG A 19 12.07 0.95 6.01
CA ARG A 19 11.73 2.30 6.50
C ARG A 19 10.24 2.67 6.34
N ALA A 20 9.47 1.85 5.65
CA ALA A 20 8.03 2.02 5.43
C ALA A 20 7.20 0.98 6.22
N ASP A 21 7.81 0.30 7.20
CA ASP A 21 7.15 -0.68 8.05
C ASP A 21 5.92 -0.07 8.75
N LEU A 22 4.79 -0.78 8.67
CA LEU A 22 3.50 -0.37 9.25
C LEU A 22 3.19 -1.12 10.56
N GLY A 23 4.11 -1.97 11.03
CA GLY A 23 3.91 -2.89 12.12
C GLY A 23 3.11 -4.13 11.71
N ALA A 24 2.79 -4.97 12.69
CA ALA A 24 1.98 -6.16 12.46
C ALA A 24 0.55 -5.78 12.05
N CYS A 25 -0.02 -6.50 11.07
CA CYS A 25 -1.40 -6.26 10.69
C CYS A 25 -2.36 -6.63 11.84
N VAL A 26 -3.30 -5.73 12.15
CA VAL A 26 -4.34 -5.98 13.16
C VAL A 26 -5.44 -6.93 12.69
N HIS A 27 -5.44 -7.29 11.40
CA HIS A 27 -6.45 -8.14 10.79
C HIS A 27 -5.87 -9.50 10.42
N VAL A 28 -6.72 -10.53 10.45
CA VAL A 28 -6.35 -11.91 10.08
C VAL A 28 -6.00 -12.02 8.59
N HIS A 29 -4.83 -12.59 8.28
CA HIS A 29 -4.39 -13.00 6.95
C HIS A 29 -4.61 -14.51 6.82
N ASP A 30 -5.53 -14.91 5.95
CA ASP A 30 -5.97 -16.29 5.80
C ASP A 30 -5.93 -16.66 4.31
N ASP A 31 -5.10 -17.65 3.97
CA ASP A 31 -4.83 -18.05 2.59
C ASP A 31 -6.05 -18.69 1.92
N GLU A 32 -6.81 -19.50 2.67
CA GLU A 32 -8.03 -20.15 2.16
C GLU A 32 -9.10 -19.10 1.86
N ALA A 33 -9.29 -18.13 2.76
CA ALA A 33 -10.20 -17.02 2.55
C ALA A 33 -9.81 -16.16 1.33
N ARG A 34 -8.50 -15.97 1.09
CA ARG A 34 -7.99 -15.26 -0.11
C ARG A 34 -8.30 -16.04 -1.39
N GLU A 35 -8.06 -17.36 -1.41
CA GLU A 35 -8.35 -18.20 -2.57
C GLU A 35 -9.86 -18.23 -2.89
N LEU A 36 -10.70 -18.34 -1.86
CA LEU A 36 -12.15 -18.26 -2.00
C LEU A 36 -12.59 -16.90 -2.53
N PHE A 37 -12.00 -15.80 -2.02
CA PHE A 37 -12.30 -14.45 -2.50
C PHE A 37 -11.91 -14.27 -3.98
N GLU A 38 -10.75 -14.78 -4.40
CA GLU A 38 -10.29 -14.72 -5.79
C GLU A 38 -11.24 -15.46 -6.73
N LYS A 39 -11.63 -16.68 -6.38
CA LYS A 39 -12.56 -17.52 -7.17
C LYS A 39 -14.03 -17.08 -7.10
N ALA A 40 -14.40 -16.27 -6.12
CA ALA A 40 -15.78 -15.82 -5.96
C ALA A 40 -16.24 -15.04 -7.21
N PRO A 41 -17.49 -15.23 -7.66
CA PRO A 41 -18.04 -14.46 -8.76
C PRO A 41 -18.12 -12.97 -8.41
N TYR A 42 -18.35 -12.14 -9.42
CA TYR A 42 -18.59 -10.72 -9.21
C TYR A 42 -19.70 -10.51 -8.17
N SER A 43 -19.44 -9.62 -7.24
CA SER A 43 -20.45 -9.06 -6.35
C SER A 43 -20.08 -7.61 -6.06
N TYR A 44 -21.09 -6.79 -5.78
CA TYR A 44 -20.88 -5.40 -5.40
C TYR A 44 -19.93 -5.28 -4.18
N LYS A 45 -20.02 -6.22 -3.23
CA LYS A 45 -19.13 -6.26 -2.05
C LYS A 45 -17.69 -6.60 -2.42
N LYS A 46 -17.46 -7.54 -3.35
CA LYS A 46 -16.12 -7.87 -3.86
C LYS A 46 -15.49 -6.66 -4.55
N GLN A 47 -16.26 -5.98 -5.40
CA GLN A 47 -15.81 -4.75 -6.07
C GLN A 47 -15.44 -3.66 -5.05
N GLN A 48 -16.23 -3.46 -4.00
CA GLN A 48 -15.90 -2.47 -2.96
C GLN A 48 -14.55 -2.75 -2.28
N TYR A 49 -14.18 -4.03 -2.09
CA TYR A 49 -12.89 -4.39 -1.48
C TYR A 49 -11.75 -4.11 -2.46
N GLU A 50 -11.95 -4.40 -3.74
CA GLU A 50 -10.99 -4.09 -4.81
C GLU A 50 -10.80 -2.57 -4.95
N ASP A 51 -11.88 -1.79 -4.90
CA ASP A 51 -11.83 -0.32 -4.92
C ASP A 51 -11.08 0.25 -3.70
N GLU A 52 -11.33 -0.30 -2.50
CA GLU A 52 -10.61 0.07 -1.27
C GLU A 52 -9.10 -0.23 -1.40
N PHE A 53 -8.75 -1.37 -1.99
CA PHE A 53 -7.36 -1.73 -2.27
C PHE A 53 -6.69 -0.76 -3.25
N ILE A 54 -7.35 -0.40 -4.34
CA ILE A 54 -6.82 0.56 -5.33
C ILE A 54 -6.62 1.93 -4.69
N ARG A 55 -7.60 2.43 -3.93
CA ARG A 55 -7.48 3.72 -3.23
C ARG A 55 -6.32 3.73 -2.25
N PHE A 56 -6.12 2.63 -1.53
CA PHE A 56 -4.99 2.48 -0.63
C PHE A 56 -3.65 2.55 -1.39
N CYS A 57 -3.51 1.80 -2.49
CA CYS A 57 -2.32 1.84 -3.34
C CYS A 57 -2.04 3.24 -3.89
N GLN A 58 -3.07 3.94 -4.37
CA GLN A 58 -2.95 5.32 -4.84
C GLN A 58 -2.45 6.27 -3.75
N SER A 59 -2.96 6.14 -2.52
CA SER A 59 -2.51 6.94 -1.38
C SER A 59 -1.00 6.74 -1.12
N MET A 60 -0.53 5.49 -1.11
CA MET A 60 0.89 5.17 -0.93
C MET A 60 1.76 5.74 -2.06
N LEU A 61 1.31 5.62 -3.31
CA LEU A 61 2.01 6.20 -4.45
C LEU A 61 2.13 7.73 -4.30
N SER A 62 1.04 8.41 -3.94
CA SER A 62 1.06 9.86 -3.71
C SER A 62 1.99 10.25 -2.55
N GLU A 63 2.12 9.44 -1.50
CA GLU A 63 3.11 9.69 -0.43
C GLU A 63 4.55 9.59 -0.94
N VAL A 64 4.85 8.58 -1.75
CA VAL A 64 6.17 8.40 -2.36
C VAL A 64 6.48 9.57 -3.30
N GLU A 65 5.54 9.98 -4.14
CA GLU A 65 5.68 11.16 -5.01
C GLU A 65 5.99 12.42 -4.21
N ARG A 66 5.26 12.68 -3.11
CA ARG A 66 5.55 13.81 -2.21
C ARG A 66 6.96 13.74 -1.62
N LYS A 67 7.42 12.55 -1.20
CA LYS A 67 8.79 12.35 -0.68
C LYS A 67 9.84 12.61 -1.77
N ILE A 68 9.59 12.18 -3.01
CA ILE A 68 10.47 12.43 -4.16
C ILE A 68 10.57 13.94 -4.42
N VAL A 69 9.44 14.64 -4.50
CA VAL A 69 9.43 16.10 -4.74
C VAL A 69 10.22 16.85 -3.65
N LYS A 70 9.96 16.55 -2.37
CA LYS A 70 10.71 17.14 -1.25
C LYS A 70 12.21 16.82 -1.31
N GLY A 71 12.56 15.58 -1.68
CA GLY A 71 13.94 15.16 -1.86
C GLY A 71 14.66 15.97 -2.95
N LYS A 72 14.02 16.14 -4.12
CA LYS A 72 14.53 16.94 -5.22
C LYS A 72 14.69 18.42 -4.84
N GLN A 73 13.71 19.00 -4.15
CA GLN A 73 13.78 20.38 -3.65
C GLN A 73 14.95 20.57 -2.68
N ARG A 74 15.15 19.65 -1.74
CA ARG A 74 16.28 19.69 -0.80
C ARG A 74 17.63 19.64 -1.52
N LEU A 75 17.78 18.76 -2.51
CA LEU A 75 19.02 18.65 -3.29
C LEU A 75 19.31 19.93 -4.08
N ALA A 76 18.29 20.56 -4.66
CA ALA A 76 18.44 21.82 -5.40
C ALA A 76 18.87 23.00 -4.52
N LEU A 77 18.55 23.00 -3.22
CA LEU A 77 19.01 24.03 -2.27
C LEU A 77 20.47 23.83 -1.86
N ILE A 78 20.89 22.58 -1.67
CA ILE A 78 22.28 22.25 -1.32
C ILE A 78 23.22 22.64 -2.48
N GLY A 79 22.86 22.28 -3.72
CA GLY A 79 23.66 22.62 -4.90
C GLY A 79 23.77 24.13 -5.20
N LYS A 80 22.92 24.97 -4.59
CA LYS A 80 23.02 26.44 -4.65
C LYS A 80 23.88 27.06 -3.54
N THR A 81 24.18 26.29 -2.50
CA THR A 81 24.99 26.76 -1.36
C THR A 81 26.48 26.50 -1.60
N GLU A 82 26.81 25.55 -2.48
CA GLU A 82 28.18 25.18 -2.86
C GLU A 82 28.69 25.86 -4.14
N ALA A 83 27.85 26.68 -4.79
CA ALA A 83 28.16 27.46 -6.00
C ALA A 83 28.09 28.96 -5.71
#